data_AF-A0AAN9TBL4-F1
#
_entry.id   AF-A0AAN9TBL4-F1
#
_cell.length_a   1.000
_cell.length_b   1.000
_cell.length_c   1.000
_cell.angle_alpha   90.00
_cell.angle_beta   90.00
_cell.angle_gamma   90.00
#
_symmetry.space_group_name_H-M   'P 1'
#
loop_
_entity.id
_entity.type
_entity.pdbx_description
1 polymer ?
#
loop_
_entity_poly.entity_id
_entity_poly.type
_entity_poly.pdbx_seq_one_letter_code
_entity_poly.pdbx_strand_id
1 'polypeptide(L)'
;MVKASRAYYRTIYFALLLILPGTSTKVEKPPLSEDLSLWIDSQQVKMYSGISMTIFAIVDGKVLPYILDPNFEKYLPTIPSEVGYVNFTWQSGVKKYFYNFDRLQSYDENILEAPIVSIPREGRIPRRAKVFSVLLPCSGHGSGTASFGIGLLIQSRKGRPLPGTPLRVKMRKECMIRGPDVECDKKCANGGWCNSEKICQCPEGYMGQHCNTALCYPACMNNGTCTAPGVCSCPTGYQGRHCEGGICFEKCLNGGKCVQKDTCDCSKGYYGLRCEFSKCIIPCLNGGRCKGVNKCRCPRGFRGDHCEIGQPTFNCSRPCRHGTCYANDVCVCDRGWTGKRCSQRKISSSEDLSIFDDEDDELPVNTHTSKKPKLFV
;
A
#
# COMPACT_ATOMS: atom_id res chain seq x y z
N MET A 1 -7.53 -1.36 -10.63
CA MET A 1 -6.81 -2.29 -9.71
C MET A 1 -6.43 -1.59 -8.38
N VAL A 2 -7.42 -1.05 -7.66
CA VAL A 2 -7.26 -0.35 -6.35
C VAL A 2 -7.29 -1.34 -5.16
N LYS A 3 -7.32 -2.66 -5.44
CA LYS A 3 -7.53 -3.71 -4.44
C LYS A 3 -6.24 -4.14 -3.71
N ALA A 4 -5.06 -3.96 -4.28
CA ALA A 4 -3.81 -4.48 -3.71
C ALA A 4 -3.34 -3.69 -2.47
N SER A 5 -3.44 -2.36 -2.50
CA SER A 5 -2.99 -1.50 -1.39
C SER A 5 -3.97 -1.52 -0.19
N ARG A 6 -5.29 -1.60 -0.44
CA ARG A 6 -6.32 -1.72 0.61
C ARG A 6 -6.24 -3.04 1.40
N ALA A 7 -5.81 -4.13 0.76
CA ALA A 7 -5.66 -5.43 1.43
C ALA A 7 -4.45 -5.46 2.37
N TYR A 8 -3.33 -4.84 1.98
CA TYR A 8 -2.12 -4.79 2.79
C TYR A 8 -2.32 -3.99 4.09
N TYR A 9 -2.92 -2.79 3.99
CA TYR A 9 -3.21 -1.94 5.16
C TYR A 9 -4.30 -2.52 6.09
N ARG A 10 -5.33 -3.19 5.56
CA ARG A 10 -6.31 -3.91 6.38
C ARG A 10 -5.70 -5.12 7.10
N THR A 11 -4.74 -5.80 6.49
CA THR A 11 -4.13 -7.01 7.08
C THR A 11 -3.17 -6.66 8.21
N ILE A 12 -2.42 -5.56 8.12
CA ILE A 12 -1.59 -5.05 9.22
C ILE A 12 -2.46 -4.57 10.38
N TYR A 13 -3.56 -3.86 10.10
CA TYR A 13 -4.48 -3.35 11.13
C TYR A 13 -5.23 -4.47 11.86
N PHE A 14 -5.68 -5.51 11.15
CA PHE A 14 -6.32 -6.69 11.77
C PHE A 14 -5.33 -7.60 12.52
N ALA A 15 -4.05 -7.66 12.10
CA ALA A 15 -3.03 -8.44 12.81
C ALA A 15 -2.63 -7.79 14.14
N LEU A 16 -2.67 -6.45 14.23
CA LEU A 16 -2.42 -5.71 15.48
C LEU A 16 -3.63 -5.71 16.44
N LEU A 17 -4.86 -5.79 15.93
CA LEU A 17 -6.09 -5.84 16.75
C LEU A 17 -6.42 -7.20 17.35
N LEU A 18 -5.75 -8.28 16.94
CA LEU A 18 -6.01 -9.64 17.44
C LEU A 18 -5.10 -10.08 18.59
N ILE A 19 -4.24 -9.19 19.10
CA ILE A 19 -3.40 -9.45 20.26
C ILE A 19 -3.71 -8.35 21.28
N LEU A 20 -4.39 -8.75 22.36
CA LEU A 20 -4.78 -8.00 23.58
C LEU A 20 -6.26 -7.54 23.64
N PRO A 21 -7.06 -8.09 24.57
CA PRO A 21 -8.34 -7.52 24.94
C PRO A 21 -8.14 -6.36 25.92
N GLY A 22 -8.77 -5.23 25.61
CA GLY A 22 -8.98 -4.12 26.56
C GLY A 22 -7.77 -3.21 26.77
N THR A 23 -7.82 -2.02 26.14
CA THR A 23 -7.58 -0.73 26.82
C THR A 23 -7.76 0.43 25.82
N SER A 24 -8.35 1.50 26.33
CA SER A 24 -8.59 2.82 25.74
C SER A 24 -7.55 3.26 24.70
N THR A 25 -8.00 3.57 23.48
CA THR A 25 -7.21 4.19 22.41
C THR A 25 -6.81 5.62 22.77
N LYS A 26 -5.74 5.78 23.54
CA LYS A 26 -4.87 6.96 23.41
C LYS A 26 -3.76 6.56 22.45
N VAL A 27 -3.65 7.28 21.34
CA VAL A 27 -2.51 7.18 20.42
C VAL A 27 -1.30 7.70 21.18
N GLU A 28 -0.60 6.80 21.87
CA GLU A 28 0.67 7.07 22.52
C GLU A 28 1.73 7.44 21.47
N LYS A 29 2.62 8.36 21.86
CA LYS A 29 3.79 8.83 21.10
C LYS A 29 4.44 7.72 20.27
N PRO A 30 5.02 8.05 19.10
CA PRO A 30 5.83 7.07 18.37
C PRO A 30 6.85 6.47 19.34
N PRO A 31 7.11 5.15 19.27
CA PRO A 31 8.06 4.50 20.15
C PRO A 31 9.36 5.30 20.09
N LEU A 32 10.07 5.42 21.23
CA LEU A 32 11.42 5.95 21.24
C LEU A 32 12.29 5.01 20.37
N SER A 33 12.23 5.20 19.04
CA SER A 33 13.11 4.58 18.08
C SER A 33 14.49 5.09 18.43
N GLU A 34 15.35 4.20 18.92
CA GLU A 34 16.75 4.51 19.17
C GLU A 34 17.54 4.76 17.88
N ASP A 35 16.88 4.59 16.73
CA ASP A 35 17.44 4.71 15.40
C ASP A 35 16.69 5.76 14.54
N LEU A 36 17.07 5.86 13.27
CA LEU A 36 16.54 6.80 12.30
C LEU A 36 15.04 6.58 12.05
N SER A 37 14.27 7.65 12.19
CA SER A 37 12.87 7.73 11.78
C SER A 37 12.63 9.02 10.99
N LEU A 38 11.79 8.95 9.96
CA LEU A 38 11.34 10.08 9.14
C LEU A 38 9.85 9.92 8.87
N TRP A 39 9.05 10.94 9.19
CA TRP A 39 7.60 10.88 9.07
C TRP A 39 6.97 12.25 8.80
N ILE A 40 5.68 12.23 8.48
CA ILE A 40 4.80 13.40 8.40
C ILE A 40 3.81 13.29 9.56
N ASP A 41 3.75 14.32 10.41
CA ASP A 41 2.91 14.32 11.61
C ASP A 41 1.42 14.32 11.29
N SER A 42 0.62 13.80 12.21
CA SER A 42 -0.83 13.63 12.05
C SER A 42 -1.58 14.93 11.78
N GLN A 43 -1.13 16.05 12.35
CA GLN A 43 -1.70 17.36 12.08
C GLN A 43 -1.42 17.83 10.65
N GLN A 44 -0.19 17.60 10.17
CA GLN A 44 0.20 17.93 8.80
C GLN A 44 -0.63 17.12 7.80
N VAL A 45 -0.84 15.83 8.08
CA VAL A 45 -1.70 14.96 7.26
C VAL A 45 -3.16 15.41 7.35
N LYS A 46 -3.65 15.78 8.54
CA LYS A 46 -5.02 16.27 8.74
C LYS A 46 -5.31 17.53 7.91
N MET A 47 -4.36 18.46 7.82
CA MET A 47 -4.54 19.69 7.05
C MET A 47 -4.86 19.45 5.57
N TYR A 48 -4.30 18.40 4.96
CA TYR A 48 -4.47 18.14 3.53
C TYR A 48 -5.46 17.00 3.24
N SER A 49 -5.68 16.14 4.23
CA SER A 49 -6.47 14.92 4.06
C SER A 49 -7.71 14.85 4.93
N GLY A 50 -7.91 15.77 5.88
CA GLY A 50 -8.99 15.69 6.86
C GLY A 50 -8.90 14.49 7.82
N ILE A 51 -7.85 13.65 7.72
CA ILE A 51 -7.62 12.50 8.59
C ILE A 51 -6.35 12.73 9.40
N SER A 52 -6.45 12.53 10.71
CA SER A 52 -5.29 12.52 11.61
C SER A 52 -4.60 11.15 11.55
N MET A 53 -3.52 11.06 10.79
CA MET A 53 -2.64 9.89 10.81
C MET A 53 -1.18 10.29 10.59
N THR A 54 -0.25 9.59 11.22
CA THR A 54 1.18 9.79 10.98
C THR A 54 1.65 8.89 9.84
N ILE A 55 2.33 9.45 8.85
CA ILE A 55 2.86 8.70 7.69
C ILE A 55 4.37 8.56 7.85
N PHE A 56 4.87 7.34 8.00
CA PHE A 56 6.30 7.08 8.20
C PHE A 56 7.00 6.70 6.90
N ALA A 57 8.05 7.40 6.50
CA ALA A 57 8.90 6.97 5.40
C ALA A 57 10.00 6.00 5.84
N ILE A 58 10.57 6.25 7.02
CA ILE A 58 11.64 5.45 7.61
C ILE A 58 11.26 5.16 9.06
N VAL A 59 11.42 3.90 9.47
CA VAL A 59 11.22 3.44 10.86
C VAL A 59 12.40 2.54 11.23
N ASP A 60 12.99 2.78 12.40
CA ASP A 60 14.12 2.01 12.93
C ASP A 60 15.26 1.80 11.91
N GLY A 61 15.61 2.86 11.18
CA GLY A 61 16.66 2.83 10.15
C GLY A 61 16.31 2.03 8.88
N LYS A 62 15.04 1.69 8.65
CA LYS A 62 14.58 0.98 7.47
C LYS A 62 13.57 1.80 6.69
N VAL A 63 13.79 1.95 5.38
CA VAL A 63 12.82 2.54 4.46
C VAL A 63 11.62 1.60 4.35
N LEU A 64 10.41 2.14 4.50
CA LEU A 64 9.21 1.31 4.44
C LEU A 64 8.94 0.83 3.00
N PRO A 65 8.57 -0.45 2.78
CA PRO A 65 8.50 -1.05 1.44
C PRO A 65 7.54 -0.35 0.47
N TYR A 66 6.48 0.27 0.97
CA TYR A 66 5.49 0.92 0.11
C TYR A 66 6.05 2.15 -0.62
N ILE A 67 7.10 2.79 -0.09
CA ILE A 67 7.80 3.91 -0.75
C ILE A 67 8.68 3.41 -1.90
N LEU A 68 9.12 2.15 -1.82
CA LEU A 68 9.95 1.51 -2.84
C LEU A 68 9.11 0.91 -3.97
N ASP A 69 7.78 0.97 -3.90
CA ASP A 69 6.90 0.50 -4.97
C ASP A 69 7.08 1.39 -6.22
N PRO A 70 7.43 0.83 -7.40
CA PRO A 70 7.55 1.60 -8.64
C PRO A 70 6.26 2.36 -9.03
N ASN A 71 5.10 1.93 -8.53
CA ASN A 71 3.82 2.59 -8.77
C ASN A 71 3.44 3.56 -7.65
N PHE A 72 4.30 3.78 -6.64
CA PHE A 72 4.02 4.64 -5.50
C PHE A 72 3.50 6.03 -5.93
N GLU A 73 4.14 6.62 -6.95
CA GLU A 73 3.78 7.93 -7.51
C GLU A 73 2.33 8.02 -8.00
N LYS A 74 1.75 6.90 -8.48
CA LYS A 74 0.36 6.86 -8.96
C LYS A 74 -0.65 6.96 -7.82
N TYR A 75 -0.24 6.64 -6.60
CA TYR A 75 -1.09 6.67 -5.41
C TYR A 75 -0.96 7.99 -4.63
N LEU A 76 0.00 8.86 -4.99
CA LEU A 76 0.18 10.14 -4.34
C LEU A 76 -0.89 11.15 -4.82
N PRO A 77 -1.60 11.82 -3.90
CA PRO A 77 -2.52 12.89 -4.26
C PRO A 77 -1.75 14.10 -4.80
N THR A 78 -2.42 14.92 -5.61
CA THR A 78 -1.91 16.23 -5.99
C THR A 78 -2.02 17.17 -4.79
N ILE A 79 -0.93 17.86 -4.47
CA ILE A 79 -0.89 18.88 -3.41
C ILE A 79 -1.68 20.10 -3.90
N PRO A 80 -2.69 20.61 -3.14
CA PRO A 80 -3.51 21.74 -3.56
C PRO A 80 -2.77 23.08 -3.67
N SER A 81 -3.36 24.06 -4.36
CA SER A 81 -2.80 25.40 -4.60
C SER A 81 -2.46 26.20 -3.32
N GLU A 82 -3.23 25.98 -2.26
CA GLU A 82 -3.17 26.60 -0.94
C GLU A 82 -1.94 26.19 -0.13
N VAL A 83 -1.40 25.00 -0.43
CA VAL A 83 -0.38 24.37 0.41
C VAL A 83 1.00 24.85 0.00
N GLY A 84 1.49 25.90 0.66
CA GLY A 84 2.81 26.46 0.36
C GLY A 84 4.00 25.61 0.82
N TYR A 85 3.79 24.66 1.73
CA TYR A 85 4.87 23.81 2.25
C TYR A 85 4.34 22.49 2.83
N VAL A 86 5.24 21.51 2.99
CA VAL A 86 4.98 20.24 3.71
C VAL A 86 6.01 20.07 4.82
N ASN A 87 5.54 19.85 6.05
CA ASN A 87 6.42 19.56 7.19
C ASN A 87 6.74 18.07 7.28
N PHE A 88 8.01 17.80 7.52
CA PHE A 88 8.55 16.48 7.80
C PHE A 88 9.26 16.51 9.14
N THR A 89 9.13 15.44 9.89
CA THR A 89 9.81 15.28 11.17
C THR A 89 10.75 14.09 11.08
N TRP A 90 11.96 14.27 11.57
CA TRP A 90 12.96 13.22 11.60
C TRP A 90 13.77 13.22 12.89
N GLN A 91 14.36 12.07 13.18
CA GLN A 91 15.32 11.91 14.27
C GLN A 91 16.25 10.75 13.95
N SER A 92 17.47 10.78 14.50
CA SER A 92 18.47 9.72 14.33
C SER A 92 18.69 8.84 15.56
N GLY A 93 18.11 9.22 16.71
CA GLY A 93 18.29 8.50 17.96
C GLY A 93 19.75 8.50 18.42
N VAL A 94 20.33 7.34 18.69
CA VAL A 94 21.73 7.22 19.16
C VAL A 94 22.72 7.21 17.99
N LYS A 95 22.32 6.65 16.84
CA LYS A 95 23.18 6.51 15.66
C LYS A 95 23.35 7.84 14.93
N LYS A 96 24.46 7.98 14.19
CA LYS A 96 24.76 9.19 13.41
C LYS A 96 24.47 8.94 11.93
N TYR A 97 23.54 9.73 11.39
CA TYR A 97 23.19 9.77 9.99
C TYR A 97 23.42 11.14 9.39
N PHE A 98 23.80 11.16 8.12
CA PHE A 98 23.99 12.34 7.30
C PHE A 98 23.01 12.29 6.15
N TYR A 99 22.48 13.44 5.77
CA TYR A 99 21.53 13.58 4.69
C TYR A 99 22.10 14.46 3.59
N ASN A 100 21.66 14.22 2.36
CA ASN A 100 21.93 15.07 1.20
C ASN A 100 20.67 15.09 0.30
N PHE A 101 20.12 16.28 0.09
CA PHE A 101 19.10 16.55 -0.92
C PHE A 101 19.76 16.72 -2.28
N ASP A 102 19.96 15.60 -2.96
CA ASP A 102 20.65 15.56 -4.26
C ASP A 102 19.74 15.96 -5.44
N ARG A 103 18.43 16.05 -5.20
CA ARG A 103 17.46 16.53 -6.19
C ARG A 103 16.36 17.36 -5.52
N LEU A 104 16.22 18.60 -5.97
CA LEU A 104 15.10 19.50 -5.70
C LEU A 104 14.77 20.20 -7.01
N GLN A 105 13.84 19.63 -7.78
CA GLN A 105 13.59 20.05 -9.15
C GLN A 105 12.09 20.16 -9.42
N SER A 106 11.69 21.25 -10.09
CA SER A 106 10.40 21.33 -10.76
C SER A 106 10.54 20.83 -12.19
N TYR A 107 9.51 20.15 -12.70
CA TYR A 107 9.41 19.72 -14.10
C TYR A 107 8.56 20.68 -14.94
N ASP A 108 8.00 21.72 -14.32
CA ASP A 108 7.19 22.76 -14.97
C ASP A 108 7.41 24.10 -14.26
N GLU A 109 8.49 24.79 -14.62
CA GLU A 109 8.92 26.06 -14.00
C GLU A 109 7.98 27.23 -14.31
N ASN A 110 7.15 27.12 -15.34
CA ASN A 110 6.14 28.13 -15.66
C ASN A 110 5.00 28.14 -14.64
N ILE A 111 4.79 27.04 -13.91
CA ILE A 111 3.70 26.88 -12.93
C ILE A 111 4.26 26.81 -11.49
N LEU A 112 5.38 26.12 -11.29
CA LEU A 112 5.96 25.85 -9.98
C LEU A 112 7.48 25.98 -10.03
N GLU A 113 8.08 26.77 -9.15
CA GLU A 113 9.54 26.87 -9.07
C GLU A 113 10.13 25.63 -8.35
N ALA A 114 11.46 25.50 -8.37
CA ALA A 114 12.13 24.39 -7.70
C ALA A 114 11.81 24.35 -6.19
N PRO A 115 11.49 23.17 -5.60
CA PRO A 115 11.23 23.05 -4.17
C PRO A 115 12.40 23.52 -3.31
N ILE A 116 12.10 24.19 -2.19
CA ILE A 116 13.12 24.72 -1.27
C ILE A 116 12.98 24.01 0.08
N VAL A 117 14.10 23.57 0.65
CA VAL A 117 14.12 22.98 2.00
C VAL A 117 14.45 24.05 3.04
N SER A 118 13.78 24.04 4.19
CA SER A 118 13.99 24.99 5.29
C SER A 118 15.30 24.78 6.08
N ILE A 119 16.15 23.86 5.61
CA ILE A 119 17.41 23.43 6.21
C ILE A 119 18.48 23.37 5.11
N PRO A 120 19.78 23.35 5.44
CA PRO A 120 20.83 23.17 4.44
C PRO A 120 20.61 21.89 3.61
N ARG A 121 21.02 21.89 2.32
CA ARG A 121 20.82 20.75 1.41
C ARG A 121 21.53 19.48 1.87
N GLU A 122 22.63 19.61 2.62
CA GLU A 122 23.31 18.50 3.25
C GLU A 122 23.64 18.81 4.70
N GLY A 123 23.73 17.77 5.52
CA GLY A 123 24.03 17.95 6.93
C GLY A 123 23.83 16.69 7.74
N ARG A 124 23.81 16.86 9.06
CA ARG A 124 23.60 15.78 10.02
C ARG A 124 22.15 15.72 10.49
N ILE A 125 21.56 14.53 10.48
CA ILE A 125 20.20 14.32 11.02
C ILE A 125 20.25 14.50 12.56
N PRO A 126 19.32 15.30 13.14
CA PRO A 126 19.34 15.61 14.56
C PRO A 126 19.08 14.38 15.43
N ARG A 127 19.62 14.41 16.66
CA ARG A 127 19.47 13.31 17.62
C ARG A 127 18.01 13.16 18.08
N ARG A 128 17.37 14.28 18.38
CA ARG A 128 15.96 14.39 18.79
C ARG A 128 15.10 14.80 17.59
N ALA A 129 13.82 14.49 17.67
CA ALA A 129 12.82 14.92 16.69
C ALA A 129 12.93 16.41 16.38
N LYS A 130 13.14 16.74 15.11
CA LYS A 130 13.13 18.11 14.60
C LYS A 130 12.31 18.16 13.31
N VAL A 131 11.54 19.21 13.17
CA VAL A 131 10.78 19.50 11.95
C VAL A 131 11.67 20.22 10.94
N PHE A 132 11.51 19.87 9.67
CA PHE A 132 11.93 20.69 8.55
C PHE A 132 10.78 20.77 7.53
N SER A 133 10.76 21.83 6.74
CA SER A 133 9.71 22.08 5.77
C SER A 133 10.27 22.00 4.35
N VAL A 134 9.49 21.45 3.44
CA VAL A 134 9.70 21.58 1.99
C VAL A 134 8.71 22.62 1.48
N LEU A 135 9.20 23.78 1.08
CA LEU A 135 8.44 24.86 0.47
C LEU A 135 8.22 24.57 -1.02
N LEU A 136 7.01 24.88 -1.49
CA LEU A 136 6.51 24.60 -2.84
C LEU A 136 6.03 25.90 -3.50
N PRO A 137 6.96 26.80 -3.88
CA PRO A 137 6.63 28.10 -4.48
C PRO A 137 5.98 27.96 -5.86
N CYS A 138 4.77 28.48 -6.01
CA CYS A 138 4.16 28.68 -7.32
C CYS A 138 4.77 29.91 -8.00
N SER A 139 5.08 29.81 -9.29
CA SER A 139 5.77 30.87 -10.06
C SER A 139 4.93 32.15 -10.21
N GLY A 140 3.61 32.05 -10.10
CA GLY A 140 2.66 33.14 -10.36
C GLY A 140 2.43 33.47 -11.84
N HIS A 141 3.16 32.82 -12.77
CA HIS A 141 3.04 33.05 -14.22
C HIS A 141 1.98 32.17 -14.90
N GLY A 142 1.64 31.03 -14.29
CA GLY A 142 0.67 30.08 -14.83
C GLY A 142 -0.19 29.44 -13.74
N SER A 143 -1.41 29.05 -14.13
CA SER A 143 -2.26 28.18 -13.31
C SER A 143 -2.26 26.77 -13.90
N GLY A 144 -2.30 25.75 -13.06
CA GLY A 144 -2.34 24.35 -13.47
C GLY A 144 -1.66 23.42 -12.48
N THR A 145 -1.43 22.17 -12.88
CA THR A 145 -0.74 21.17 -12.05
C THR A 145 0.67 20.94 -12.56
N ALA A 146 1.67 21.29 -11.74
CA ALA A 146 3.07 21.02 -11.99
C ALA A 146 3.52 19.72 -11.30
N SER A 147 4.48 19.02 -11.90
CA SER A 147 5.18 17.92 -11.24
C SER A 147 6.51 18.40 -10.69
N PHE A 148 6.94 17.86 -9.55
CA PHE A 148 8.26 18.13 -8.97
C PHE A 148 8.84 16.86 -8.35
N GLY A 149 10.17 16.82 -8.22
CA GLY A 149 10.92 15.68 -7.71
C GLY A 149 11.79 16.05 -6.51
N ILE A 150 11.76 15.20 -5.49
CA ILE A 150 12.67 15.26 -4.33
C ILE A 150 13.53 14.01 -4.31
N GLY A 151 14.84 14.21 -4.18
CA GLY A 151 15.84 13.18 -3.94
C GLY A 151 16.45 13.37 -2.56
N LEU A 152 16.40 12.35 -1.71
CA LEU A 152 16.99 12.37 -0.38
C LEU A 152 17.90 11.15 -0.18
N LEU A 153 19.20 11.38 -0.23
CA LEU A 153 20.22 10.40 0.14
C LEU A 153 20.46 10.46 1.65
N ILE A 154 20.49 9.30 2.30
CA ILE A 154 20.86 9.19 3.72
C ILE A 154 22.03 8.24 3.85
N GLN A 155 23.07 8.64 4.56
CA GLN A 155 24.28 7.87 4.77
C GLN A 155 24.57 7.68 6.26
N SER A 156 25.14 6.53 6.58
CA SER A 156 25.71 6.28 7.91
C SER A 156 26.98 7.13 8.13
N ARG A 157 27.48 7.17 9.38
CA ARG A 157 28.78 7.77 9.72
C ARG A 157 29.96 7.31 8.85
N LYS A 158 29.89 6.10 8.29
CA LYS A 158 30.94 5.52 7.42
C LYS A 158 30.76 5.89 5.93
N GLY A 159 29.85 6.81 5.60
CA GLY A 159 29.54 7.19 4.21
C GLY A 159 28.72 6.16 3.43
N ARG A 160 28.36 5.02 4.05
CA ARG A 160 27.54 3.99 3.38
C ARG A 160 26.08 4.46 3.26
N PRO A 161 25.48 4.43 2.05
CA PRO A 161 24.06 4.74 1.86
C PRO A 161 23.17 3.80 2.66
N LEU A 162 22.08 4.34 3.20
CA LEU A 162 21.03 3.56 3.83
C LEU A 162 20.28 2.77 2.74
N PRO A 163 20.03 1.46 2.93
CA PRO A 163 19.29 0.66 1.95
C PRO A 163 17.94 1.29 1.61
N GLY A 164 17.64 1.41 0.32
CA GLY A 164 16.44 2.09 -0.19
C GLY A 164 16.59 3.60 -0.40
N THR A 165 17.76 4.18 -0.09
CA THR A 165 18.10 5.58 -0.45
C THR A 165 19.08 5.63 -1.63
N PRO A 166 19.06 6.67 -2.48
CA PRO A 166 18.28 7.90 -2.36
C PRO A 166 16.77 7.68 -2.53
N LEU A 167 15.98 8.24 -1.64
CA LEU A 167 14.52 8.28 -1.78
C LEU A 167 14.21 9.18 -2.96
N ARG A 168 13.62 8.63 -4.02
CA ARG A 168 13.18 9.38 -5.21
C ARG A 168 11.67 9.45 -5.17
N VAL A 169 11.13 10.64 -4.93
CA VAL A 169 9.68 10.85 -4.89
C VAL A 169 9.32 11.92 -5.90
N LYS A 170 8.45 11.58 -6.85
CA LYS A 170 7.80 12.54 -7.74
C LYS A 170 6.40 12.84 -7.24
N MET A 171 6.09 14.11 -7.08
CA MET A 171 4.81 14.60 -6.57
C MET A 171 4.23 15.60 -7.56
N ARG A 172 2.93 15.86 -7.42
CA ARG A 172 2.21 16.88 -8.19
C ARG A 172 1.74 17.99 -7.25
N LYS A 173 1.83 19.23 -7.70
CA LYS A 173 1.35 20.43 -7.01
C LYS A 173 0.47 21.20 -7.97
N GLU A 174 -0.75 21.48 -7.55
CA GLU A 174 -1.60 22.46 -8.22
C GLU A 174 -1.13 23.86 -7.82
N CYS A 175 -1.08 24.77 -8.77
CA CYS A 175 -0.84 26.19 -8.55
C CYS A 175 -1.96 26.95 -9.24
N MET A 176 -2.51 27.93 -8.54
CA MET A 176 -3.50 28.83 -9.08
C MET A 176 -2.97 30.24 -8.89
N ILE A 177 -3.05 31.04 -9.93
CA ILE A 177 -2.87 32.49 -9.80
C ILE A 177 -4.08 32.98 -9.01
N ARG A 178 -3.90 33.18 -7.71
CA ARG A 178 -4.86 33.90 -6.88
C ARG A 178 -4.59 35.37 -7.10
N GLY A 179 -5.30 35.96 -8.06
CA GLY A 179 -5.35 37.40 -8.14
C GLY A 179 -6.07 37.95 -6.90
N PRO A 180 -5.76 39.20 -6.49
CA PRO A 180 -6.65 39.94 -5.61
C PRO A 180 -8.04 40.00 -6.26
N ASP A 181 -9.08 39.48 -5.60
CA ASP A 181 -10.46 39.69 -6.02
C ASP A 181 -11.01 40.88 -5.25
N VAL A 182 -11.26 41.98 -5.97
CA VAL A 182 -11.81 43.23 -5.39
C VAL A 182 -13.12 42.98 -4.65
N GLU A 183 -13.87 41.94 -5.01
CA GLU A 183 -15.13 41.53 -4.38
C GLU A 183 -14.98 40.29 -3.48
N CYS A 184 -13.76 39.93 -3.10
CA CYS A 184 -13.44 38.82 -2.20
C CYS A 184 -14.30 38.84 -0.92
N ASP A 185 -14.54 40.03 -0.35
CA ASP A 185 -15.39 40.26 0.82
C ASP A 185 -16.81 39.67 0.69
N LYS A 186 -17.32 39.49 -0.53
CA LYS A 186 -18.66 38.93 -0.80
C LYS A 186 -18.63 37.47 -1.26
N LYS A 187 -17.51 37.01 -1.79
CA LYS A 187 -17.40 35.70 -2.46
C LYS A 187 -16.82 34.61 -1.58
N CYS A 188 -16.08 34.95 -0.52
CA CYS A 188 -15.57 33.94 0.41
C CYS A 188 -16.73 33.13 1.03
N ALA A 189 -16.76 31.83 0.76
CA ALA A 189 -17.81 30.95 1.22
C ALA A 189 -17.35 30.12 2.43
N ASN A 190 -18.28 29.31 2.97
CA ASN A 190 -18.03 28.32 4.03
C ASN A 190 -17.35 28.89 5.29
N GLY A 191 -17.54 30.18 5.58
CA GLY A 191 -16.93 30.86 6.73
C GLY A 191 -15.50 31.36 6.48
N GLY A 192 -15.06 31.43 5.23
CA GLY A 192 -13.81 32.13 4.87
C GLY A 192 -13.93 33.64 5.03
N TRP A 193 -12.80 34.31 5.26
CA TRP A 193 -12.73 35.77 5.42
C TRP A 193 -11.73 36.37 4.44
N CYS A 194 -11.96 37.61 4.01
CA CYS A 194 -11.09 38.29 3.06
C CYS A 194 -9.97 39.06 3.78
N ASN A 195 -8.71 38.87 3.39
CA ASN A 195 -7.60 39.61 3.98
C ASN A 195 -7.36 40.97 3.29
N SER A 196 -6.41 41.76 3.81
CA SER A 196 -6.04 43.07 3.27
C SER A 196 -5.54 43.04 1.82
N GLU A 197 -5.03 41.89 1.38
CA GLU A 197 -4.53 41.66 0.02
C GLU A 197 -5.64 41.18 -0.93
N LYS A 198 -6.90 41.22 -0.51
CA LYS A 198 -8.08 40.80 -1.30
C LYS A 198 -8.05 39.32 -1.69
N ILE A 199 -7.58 38.48 -0.77
CA ILE A 199 -7.51 37.02 -0.91
C ILE A 199 -8.34 36.36 0.19
N CYS A 200 -9.20 35.40 -0.18
CA CYS A 200 -9.96 34.63 0.79
C CYS A 200 -9.04 33.70 1.60
N GLN A 201 -9.18 33.80 2.91
CA GLN A 201 -8.58 32.92 3.90
C GLN A 201 -9.60 31.86 4.29
N CYS A 202 -9.34 30.62 3.89
CA CYS A 202 -10.30 29.52 4.04
C CYS A 202 -10.17 28.82 5.40
N PRO A 203 -11.30 28.39 5.99
CA PRO A 203 -11.29 27.59 7.21
C PRO A 203 -10.79 26.16 6.94
N GLU A 204 -10.46 25.43 8.01
CA GLU A 204 -9.93 24.07 7.94
C GLU A 204 -10.86 23.16 7.10
N GLY A 205 -10.30 22.49 6.09
CA GLY A 205 -11.04 21.58 5.21
C GLY A 205 -11.72 22.23 4.01
N TYR A 206 -11.61 23.54 3.80
CA TYR A 206 -12.12 24.24 2.61
C TYR A 206 -10.99 24.91 1.83
N MET A 207 -11.18 25.02 0.51
CA MET A 207 -10.16 25.48 -0.42
C MET A 207 -10.75 26.18 -1.66
N GLY A 208 -9.88 26.67 -2.54
CA GLY A 208 -10.18 27.49 -3.72
C GLY A 208 -10.07 28.99 -3.46
N GLN A 209 -10.10 29.79 -4.54
CA GLN A 209 -10.02 31.26 -4.47
C GLN A 209 -11.09 31.88 -3.55
N HIS A 210 -12.26 31.22 -3.45
CA HIS A 210 -13.42 31.67 -2.71
C HIS A 210 -13.87 30.67 -1.63
N CYS A 211 -13.01 29.71 -1.25
CA CYS A 211 -13.33 28.70 -0.22
C CYS A 211 -14.56 27.83 -0.52
N ASN A 212 -14.95 27.70 -1.80
CA ASN A 212 -16.11 26.93 -2.23
C ASN A 212 -15.86 25.42 -2.28
N THR A 213 -14.61 24.99 -2.38
CA THR A 213 -14.27 23.59 -2.59
C THR A 213 -13.98 22.91 -1.26
N ALA A 214 -14.80 21.95 -0.87
CA ALA A 214 -14.52 21.14 0.31
C ALA A 214 -13.45 20.07 0.03
N LEU A 215 -12.61 19.80 1.02
CA LEU A 215 -11.57 18.76 0.97
C LEU A 215 -12.11 17.42 1.48
N CYS A 216 -12.16 16.42 0.60
CA CYS A 216 -12.48 15.04 0.97
C CYS A 216 -11.27 14.15 0.72
N TYR A 217 -10.73 13.54 1.77
CA TYR A 217 -9.78 12.45 1.62
C TYR A 217 -10.12 11.26 2.55
N PRO A 218 -9.99 10.01 2.07
CA PRO A 218 -9.86 9.62 0.66
C PRO A 218 -10.88 10.30 -0.25
N ALA A 219 -10.46 10.63 -1.48
CA ALA A 219 -11.34 11.25 -2.45
C ALA A 219 -12.61 10.40 -2.63
N CYS A 220 -13.74 11.05 -2.86
CA CYS A 220 -15.00 10.37 -3.12
C CYS A 220 -14.85 9.49 -4.38
N MET A 221 -15.10 8.19 -4.23
CA MET A 221 -14.99 7.23 -5.32
C MET A 221 -16.22 7.28 -6.22
N ASN A 222 -16.15 6.60 -7.38
CA ASN A 222 -17.27 6.39 -8.28
C ASN A 222 -18.01 7.68 -8.67
N ASN A 223 -17.26 8.77 -8.85
CA ASN A 223 -17.78 10.09 -9.21
C ASN A 223 -18.65 10.77 -8.13
N GLY A 224 -18.44 10.43 -6.86
CA GLY A 224 -19.05 11.17 -5.74
C GLY A 224 -18.51 12.59 -5.60
N THR A 225 -19.32 13.46 -5.02
CA THR A 225 -18.99 14.89 -4.84
C THR A 225 -18.68 15.19 -3.37
N CYS A 226 -17.63 15.95 -3.10
CA CYS A 226 -17.33 16.40 -1.75
C CYS A 226 -18.22 17.59 -1.39
N THR A 227 -19.14 17.43 -0.44
CA THR A 227 -20.10 18.49 -0.06
C THR A 227 -19.66 19.26 1.18
N ALA A 228 -18.86 18.63 2.03
CA ALA A 228 -18.25 19.23 3.21
C ALA A 228 -16.94 18.50 3.53
N PRO A 229 -16.05 19.05 4.38
CA PRO A 229 -14.78 18.43 4.71
C PRO A 229 -14.96 16.97 5.15
N GLY A 230 -14.40 16.04 4.37
CA GLY A 230 -14.50 14.59 4.62
C GLY A 230 -15.88 13.96 4.42
N VAL A 231 -16.86 14.68 3.85
CA VAL A 231 -18.23 14.23 3.60
C VAL A 231 -18.48 14.11 2.09
N CYS A 232 -18.72 12.88 1.64
CA CYS A 232 -19.05 12.58 0.26
C CYS A 232 -20.56 12.43 0.04
N SER A 233 -21.09 13.10 -0.99
CA SER A 233 -22.37 12.78 -1.58
C SER A 233 -22.17 11.73 -2.67
N CYS A 234 -22.85 10.59 -2.52
CA CYS A 234 -22.68 9.45 -3.41
C CYS A 234 -23.72 9.44 -4.54
N PRO A 235 -23.31 9.10 -5.77
CA PRO A 235 -24.25 8.96 -6.87
C PRO A 235 -25.15 7.75 -6.68
N THR A 236 -26.28 7.76 -7.37
CA THR A 236 -27.29 6.69 -7.31
C THR A 236 -26.66 5.32 -7.53
N GLY A 237 -26.92 4.38 -6.61
CA GLY A 237 -26.37 3.03 -6.67
C GLY A 237 -25.07 2.81 -5.90
N TYR A 238 -24.53 3.85 -5.26
CA TYR A 238 -23.33 3.78 -4.43
C TYR A 238 -23.60 4.24 -3.00
N GLN A 239 -22.80 3.72 -2.07
CA GLN A 239 -22.88 3.97 -0.64
C GLN A 239 -21.49 3.88 0.01
N GLY A 240 -21.42 4.23 1.29
CA GLY A 240 -20.19 4.27 2.07
C GLY A 240 -19.67 5.68 2.25
N ARG A 241 -18.72 5.84 3.17
CA ARG A 241 -18.19 7.17 3.55
C ARG A 241 -17.50 7.87 2.38
N HIS A 242 -16.93 7.11 1.46
CA HIS A 242 -16.23 7.60 0.27
C HIS A 242 -16.84 7.01 -1.01
N CYS A 243 -18.12 6.62 -0.99
CA CYS A 243 -18.84 6.03 -2.13
C CYS A 243 -18.20 4.76 -2.69
N GLU A 244 -17.53 3.98 -1.83
CA GLU A 244 -16.75 2.81 -2.21
C GLU A 244 -17.55 1.52 -2.40
N GLY A 245 -18.80 1.47 -1.92
CA GLY A 245 -19.66 0.29 -1.99
C GLY A 245 -20.85 0.50 -2.93
N GLY A 246 -21.32 -0.58 -3.56
CA GLY A 246 -22.58 -0.56 -4.31
C GLY A 246 -23.80 -0.74 -3.39
N ILE A 247 -24.97 -0.35 -3.89
CA ILE A 247 -26.27 -0.65 -3.28
C ILE A 247 -26.94 -1.75 -4.11
N CYS A 248 -27.23 -2.90 -3.52
CA CYS A 248 -27.94 -3.99 -4.20
C CYS A 248 -29.23 -4.25 -3.43
N PHE A 249 -30.37 -4.31 -4.13
CA PHE A 249 -31.65 -4.66 -3.52
C PHE A 249 -31.60 -6.09 -2.97
N GLU A 250 -31.11 -7.02 -3.79
CA GLU A 250 -30.83 -8.38 -3.35
C GLU A 250 -29.35 -8.56 -2.99
N LYS A 251 -29.07 -9.25 -1.89
CA LYS A 251 -27.69 -9.51 -1.45
C LYS A 251 -26.96 -10.41 -2.44
N CYS A 252 -25.70 -10.10 -2.69
CA CYS A 252 -24.76 -11.00 -3.37
C CYS A 252 -24.51 -12.26 -2.52
N LEU A 253 -24.54 -13.42 -3.16
CA LEU A 253 -24.34 -14.73 -2.55
C LEU A 253 -22.88 -15.17 -2.63
N ASN A 254 -22.56 -16.27 -1.95
CA ASN A 254 -21.26 -16.97 -2.06
C ASN A 254 -20.01 -16.07 -1.87
N GLY A 255 -20.12 -15.04 -1.03
CA GLY A 255 -19.03 -14.11 -0.76
C GLY A 255 -18.79 -13.07 -1.87
N GLY A 256 -19.76 -12.88 -2.77
CA GLY A 256 -19.79 -11.77 -3.71
C GLY A 256 -19.95 -10.42 -2.99
N LYS A 257 -19.46 -9.34 -3.61
CA LYS A 257 -19.54 -7.97 -3.05
C LYS A 257 -20.36 -7.09 -3.97
N CYS A 258 -21.31 -6.34 -3.41
CA CYS A 258 -22.02 -5.34 -4.17
C CYS A 258 -21.08 -4.18 -4.52
N VAL A 259 -20.87 -3.92 -5.80
CA VAL A 259 -19.92 -2.91 -6.29
C VAL A 259 -20.61 -1.73 -6.96
N GLN A 260 -21.83 -1.91 -7.45
CA GLN A 260 -22.69 -0.88 -8.03
C GLN A 260 -24.15 -1.33 -7.89
N LYS A 261 -25.12 -0.45 -8.22
CA LYS A 261 -26.56 -0.74 -8.28
C LYS A 261 -26.82 -2.14 -8.84
N ASP A 262 -27.35 -3.04 -8.00
CA ASP A 262 -27.73 -4.41 -8.35
C ASP A 262 -26.64 -5.22 -9.09
N THR A 263 -25.37 -4.87 -8.86
CA THR A 263 -24.21 -5.47 -9.54
C THR A 263 -23.26 -6.08 -8.52
N CYS A 264 -23.08 -7.39 -8.60
CA CYS A 264 -22.20 -8.16 -7.72
C CYS A 264 -20.87 -8.51 -8.38
N ASP A 265 -19.78 -8.26 -7.66
CA ASP A 265 -18.44 -8.75 -7.98
C ASP A 265 -18.23 -10.11 -7.29
N CYS A 266 -18.17 -11.16 -8.09
CA CYS A 266 -18.15 -12.54 -7.61
C CYS A 266 -16.76 -13.03 -7.21
N SER A 267 -16.73 -13.84 -6.14
CA SER A 267 -15.52 -14.56 -5.75
C SER A 267 -15.08 -15.56 -6.84
N LYS A 268 -13.76 -15.78 -6.95
CA LYS A 268 -13.19 -16.76 -7.88
C LYS A 268 -13.84 -18.13 -7.63
N GLY A 269 -14.55 -18.66 -8.63
CA GLY A 269 -15.31 -19.91 -8.52
C GLY A 269 -16.83 -19.75 -8.60
N TYR A 270 -17.36 -18.53 -8.62
CA TYR A 270 -18.79 -18.26 -8.75
C TYR A 270 -19.09 -17.29 -9.90
N TYR A 271 -20.34 -17.29 -10.37
CA TYR A 271 -20.87 -16.42 -11.42
C TYR A 271 -22.39 -16.28 -11.29
N GLY A 272 -23.01 -15.50 -12.17
CA GLY A 272 -24.42 -15.11 -12.08
C GLY A 272 -24.56 -13.67 -11.58
N LEU A 273 -25.76 -13.12 -11.66
CA LEU A 273 -26.03 -11.71 -11.31
C LEU A 273 -25.80 -11.46 -9.81
N ARG A 274 -26.00 -12.49 -9.00
CA ARG A 274 -25.85 -12.48 -7.55
C ARG A 274 -24.76 -13.45 -7.08
N CYS A 275 -23.93 -13.97 -7.98
CA CYS A 275 -22.93 -15.00 -7.67
C CYS A 275 -23.56 -16.30 -7.15
N GLU A 276 -24.76 -16.61 -7.60
CA GLU A 276 -25.58 -17.76 -7.22
C GLU A 276 -25.07 -19.08 -7.79
N PHE A 277 -24.40 -19.04 -8.95
CA PHE A 277 -23.93 -20.24 -9.64
C PHE A 277 -22.46 -20.50 -9.34
N SER A 278 -22.14 -21.77 -9.05
CA SER A 278 -20.77 -22.23 -8.87
C SER A 278 -20.18 -22.68 -10.21
N LYS A 279 -18.90 -22.43 -10.45
CA LYS A 279 -18.15 -22.96 -11.60
C LYS A 279 -17.75 -24.43 -11.44
N CYS A 280 -18.09 -25.04 -10.31
CA CYS A 280 -17.87 -26.44 -10.03
C CYS A 280 -19.14 -27.20 -10.42
N ILE A 281 -19.12 -27.85 -11.59
CA ILE A 281 -20.18 -28.75 -12.05
C ILE A 281 -20.21 -29.97 -11.14
N ILE A 282 -19.02 -30.50 -10.80
CA ILE A 282 -18.87 -31.53 -9.78
C ILE A 282 -18.74 -30.81 -8.42
N PRO A 283 -19.71 -30.99 -7.51
CA PRO A 283 -19.76 -30.24 -6.26
C PRO A 283 -18.56 -30.55 -5.36
N CYS A 284 -18.11 -29.54 -4.62
CA CYS A 284 -17.10 -29.73 -3.58
C CYS A 284 -17.72 -30.50 -2.42
N LEU A 285 -17.10 -31.62 -2.05
CA LEU A 285 -17.52 -32.47 -0.95
C LEU A 285 -16.94 -31.97 0.38
N ASN A 286 -17.44 -32.55 1.48
CA ASN A 286 -16.89 -32.38 2.83
C ASN A 286 -16.73 -30.91 3.28
N GLY A 287 -17.63 -30.02 2.84
CA GLY A 287 -17.59 -28.59 3.18
C GLY A 287 -16.56 -27.77 2.39
N GLY A 288 -16.01 -28.33 1.31
CA GLY A 288 -15.16 -27.60 0.36
C GLY A 288 -15.89 -26.45 -0.33
N ARG A 289 -15.16 -25.41 -0.72
CA ARG A 289 -15.71 -24.25 -1.44
C ARG A 289 -15.13 -24.18 -2.85
N CYS A 290 -15.96 -23.89 -3.83
CA CYS A 290 -15.51 -23.73 -5.21
C CYS A 290 -14.56 -22.52 -5.31
N LYS A 291 -13.39 -22.70 -5.93
CA LYS A 291 -12.39 -21.64 -6.17
C LYS A 291 -12.12 -21.39 -7.65
N GLY A 292 -12.64 -22.24 -8.54
CA GLY A 292 -12.42 -22.21 -9.99
C GLY A 292 -13.27 -23.25 -10.70
N VAL A 293 -13.00 -23.53 -11.98
CA VAL A 293 -13.73 -24.56 -12.72
C VAL A 293 -13.37 -25.94 -12.15
N ASN A 294 -14.36 -26.65 -11.60
CA ASN A 294 -14.18 -27.98 -10.98
C ASN A 294 -12.99 -28.09 -10.01
N LYS A 295 -12.65 -26.99 -9.32
CA LYS A 295 -11.54 -26.95 -8.37
C LYS A 295 -12.03 -26.42 -7.05
N CYS A 296 -11.79 -27.20 -6.01
CA CYS A 296 -12.23 -26.90 -4.65
C CYS A 296 -11.08 -26.40 -3.77
N ARG A 297 -11.46 -25.56 -2.81
CA ARG A 297 -10.66 -25.24 -1.63
C ARG A 297 -11.16 -26.14 -0.51
N CYS A 298 -10.34 -27.11 -0.12
CA CYS A 298 -10.72 -28.09 0.88
C CYS A 298 -10.48 -27.59 2.31
N PRO A 299 -11.37 -27.96 3.25
CA PRO A 299 -11.12 -27.78 4.66
C PRO A 299 -9.97 -28.67 5.13
N ARG A 300 -9.46 -28.41 6.34
CA ARG A 300 -8.39 -29.22 6.94
C ARG A 300 -8.85 -30.68 7.03
N GLY A 301 -7.97 -31.61 6.68
CA GLY A 301 -8.27 -33.04 6.67
C GLY A 301 -8.92 -33.57 5.39
N PHE A 302 -9.07 -32.75 4.35
CA PHE A 302 -9.56 -33.19 3.05
C PHE A 302 -8.69 -32.68 1.91
N ARG A 303 -8.53 -33.47 0.87
CA ARG A 303 -7.77 -33.16 -0.35
C ARG A 303 -8.46 -33.76 -1.59
N GLY A 304 -7.85 -33.57 -2.76
CA GLY A 304 -8.45 -33.87 -4.06
C GLY A 304 -9.03 -32.62 -4.71
N ASP A 305 -9.40 -32.71 -5.97
CA ASP A 305 -9.95 -31.57 -6.72
C ASP A 305 -11.37 -31.21 -6.25
N HIS A 306 -12.07 -32.18 -5.66
CA HIS A 306 -13.42 -32.07 -5.12
C HIS A 306 -13.51 -32.30 -3.61
N CYS A 307 -12.37 -32.37 -2.91
CA CYS A 307 -12.30 -32.66 -1.47
C CYS A 307 -12.87 -34.04 -1.08
N GLU A 308 -12.85 -34.97 -2.03
CA GLU A 308 -13.33 -36.34 -1.93
C GLU A 308 -12.39 -37.24 -1.12
N ILE A 309 -11.11 -36.87 -1.03
CA ILE A 309 -10.10 -37.68 -0.36
C ILE A 309 -9.98 -37.20 1.09
N GLY A 310 -10.48 -38.01 2.02
CA GLY A 310 -10.21 -37.85 3.45
C GLY A 310 -8.71 -38.03 3.71
N GLN A 311 -8.09 -37.03 4.34
CA GLN A 311 -6.71 -37.11 4.80
C GLN A 311 -6.73 -37.30 6.32
N PRO A 312 -6.09 -38.35 6.85
CA PRO A 312 -6.00 -38.53 8.29
C PRO A 312 -5.37 -37.28 8.93
N THR A 313 -6.14 -36.61 9.79
CA THR A 313 -5.65 -35.48 10.57
C THR A 313 -4.92 -36.06 11.77
N PHE A 314 -3.61 -36.27 11.61
CA PHE A 314 -2.79 -36.63 12.75
C PHE A 314 -2.62 -35.38 13.60
N ASN A 315 -3.16 -35.43 14.81
CA ASN A 315 -2.95 -34.40 15.79
C ASN A 315 -1.79 -34.85 16.67
N CYS A 316 -0.64 -34.19 16.51
CA CYS A 316 0.52 -34.48 17.33
C CYS A 316 0.24 -33.96 18.75
N SER A 317 0.74 -34.67 19.77
CA SER A 317 0.66 -34.26 21.18
C SER A 317 1.21 -32.85 21.40
N ARG A 318 2.14 -32.43 20.53
CA ARG A 318 2.67 -31.06 20.45
C ARG A 318 2.64 -30.56 19.01
N PRO A 319 2.23 -29.29 18.76
CA PRO A 319 2.10 -28.77 17.41
C PRO A 319 3.44 -28.64 16.69
N CYS A 320 3.48 -29.04 15.41
CA CYS A 320 4.57 -28.73 14.49
C CYS A 320 4.49 -27.25 14.12
N ARG A 321 5.54 -26.45 14.41
CA ARG A 321 5.47 -24.99 14.23
C ARG A 321 5.41 -24.57 12.75
N HIS A 322 6.25 -25.17 11.92
CA HIS A 322 6.32 -24.94 10.47
C HIS A 322 6.39 -26.29 9.74
N GLY A 323 5.35 -27.08 9.88
CA GLY A 323 5.27 -28.40 9.29
C GLY A 323 3.93 -29.07 9.50
N THR A 324 3.77 -30.23 8.89
CA THR A 324 2.55 -31.06 8.96
C THR A 324 2.79 -32.26 9.87
N CYS A 325 1.86 -32.52 10.78
CA CYS A 325 1.91 -33.69 11.66
C CYS A 325 1.43 -34.95 10.91
N TYR A 326 2.12 -36.06 11.15
CA TYR A 326 1.82 -37.39 10.65
C TYR A 326 1.65 -38.40 11.80
N ALA A 327 1.25 -39.64 11.48
CA ALA A 327 1.13 -40.72 12.45
C ALA A 327 2.39 -40.85 13.31
N ASN A 328 2.23 -41.27 14.56
CA ASN A 328 3.32 -41.47 15.53
C ASN A 328 4.08 -40.20 15.95
N ASP A 329 3.41 -39.05 16.05
CA ASP A 329 4.01 -37.80 16.55
C ASP A 329 5.19 -37.28 15.69
N VAL A 330 5.15 -37.57 14.38
CA VAL A 330 6.20 -37.18 13.42
C VAL A 330 5.81 -35.88 12.71
N CYS A 331 6.65 -34.85 12.82
CA CYS A 331 6.50 -33.61 12.06
C CYS A 331 7.31 -33.65 10.76
N VAL A 332 6.64 -33.48 9.63
CA VAL A 332 7.28 -33.22 8.33
C VAL A 332 7.39 -31.71 8.13
N CYS A 333 8.62 -31.20 8.05
CA CYS A 333 8.86 -29.76 8.03
C CYS A 333 8.67 -29.13 6.66
N ASP A 334 8.09 -27.92 6.66
CA ASP A 334 8.01 -27.08 5.47
C ASP A 334 9.41 -26.72 4.97
N ARG A 335 9.54 -26.39 3.68
CA ARG A 335 10.83 -26.01 3.07
C ARG A 335 11.50 -24.89 3.88
N GLY A 336 12.79 -25.07 4.18
CA GLY A 336 13.57 -24.12 4.99
C GLY A 336 13.44 -24.30 6.51
N TRP A 337 12.69 -25.31 6.98
CA TRP A 337 12.57 -25.66 8.39
C TRP A 337 13.11 -27.07 8.68
N THR A 338 13.59 -27.27 9.90
CA THR A 338 14.16 -28.53 10.38
C THR A 338 13.90 -28.73 11.87
N GLY A 339 14.29 -29.90 12.37
CA GLY A 339 14.11 -30.35 13.75
C GLY A 339 12.79 -31.07 13.98
N LYS A 340 12.72 -31.85 15.07
CA LYS A 340 11.60 -32.74 15.43
C LYS A 340 10.22 -32.06 15.48
N ARG A 341 10.17 -30.74 15.63
CA ARG A 341 8.94 -29.93 15.67
C ARG A 341 8.92 -28.78 14.65
N CYS A 342 9.84 -28.79 13.70
CA CYS A 342 9.97 -27.78 12.65
C CYS A 342 10.06 -26.35 13.21
N SER A 343 10.82 -26.22 14.30
CA SER A 343 11.00 -24.95 15.03
C SER A 343 12.31 -24.25 14.66
N GLN A 344 13.19 -24.91 13.91
CA GLN A 344 14.50 -24.38 13.52
C GLN A 344 14.49 -24.07 12.03
N ARG A 345 15.03 -22.92 11.63
CA ARG A 345 15.31 -22.67 10.20
C ARG A 345 16.51 -23.51 9.79
N LYS A 346 16.45 -24.11 8.59
CA LYS A 346 17.65 -24.63 7.93
C LYS A 346 18.54 -23.42 7.67
N ILE A 347 19.57 -23.25 8.49
CA ILE A 347 20.62 -22.27 8.23
C ILE A 347 21.40 -22.86 7.06
N SER A 348 21.21 -22.31 5.85
CA SER A 348 22.16 -22.53 4.78
C SER A 348 23.40 -21.73 5.13
N SER A 349 24.32 -22.33 5.88
CA SER A 349 25.70 -21.86 5.90
C SER A 349 26.24 -22.07 4.49
N SER A 350 26.56 -20.96 3.86
CA SER A 350 27.34 -20.88 2.63
C SER A 350 28.74 -21.45 2.90
N GLU A 351 28.91 -22.73 2.66
CA GLU A 351 30.19 -23.44 2.46
C GLU A 351 29.83 -24.86 1.99
N ASP A 352 29.49 -24.96 0.71
CA ASP A 352 29.77 -26.09 -0.18
C ASP A 352 29.28 -25.69 -1.57
N LEU A 353 30.12 -24.90 -2.22
CA LEU A 353 30.13 -24.73 -3.66
C LEU A 353 31.49 -25.29 -4.12
N SER A 354 31.41 -26.23 -5.07
CA SER A 354 32.47 -27.05 -5.67
C SER A 354 32.78 -28.33 -4.86
N ILE A 355 32.77 -29.55 -5.42
CA ILE A 355 33.22 -29.96 -6.76
C ILE A 355 32.34 -31.10 -7.34
N PHE A 356 32.21 -31.01 -8.67
CA PHE A 356 31.81 -31.93 -9.73
C PHE A 356 31.91 -33.44 -9.46
N ASP A 357 31.03 -34.21 -10.10
CA ASP A 357 31.44 -35.12 -11.19
C ASP A 357 30.27 -35.37 -12.15
N ASP A 358 30.56 -35.17 -13.43
CA ASP A 358 29.82 -35.63 -14.59
C ASP A 358 29.83 -37.16 -14.63
N GLU A 359 28.69 -37.80 -14.88
CA GLU A 359 28.66 -39.08 -15.59
C GLU A 359 27.30 -39.25 -16.27
N ASP A 360 27.28 -38.84 -17.53
CA ASP A 360 26.36 -39.33 -18.55
C ASP A 360 26.68 -40.81 -18.81
N ASP A 361 25.74 -41.71 -18.51
CA ASP A 361 25.74 -43.07 -19.05
C ASP A 361 24.74 -43.14 -20.21
N GLU A 362 25.26 -43.10 -21.43
CA GLU A 362 24.62 -43.63 -22.63
C GLU A 362 24.63 -45.17 -22.59
N LEU A 363 23.53 -45.80 -23.02
CA LEU A 363 23.53 -47.13 -23.62
C LEU A 363 22.45 -47.21 -24.71
N PRO A 364 22.66 -47.94 -25.80
CA PRO A 364 23.63 -47.66 -26.85
C PRO A 364 22.97 -47.48 -28.23
N VAL A 365 23.72 -46.88 -29.14
CA VAL A 365 23.43 -46.79 -30.57
C VAL A 365 23.45 -48.17 -31.22
N ASN A 366 22.45 -48.49 -32.04
CA ASN A 366 22.66 -49.36 -33.19
C ASN A 366 21.81 -48.88 -34.38
N THR A 367 22.48 -48.18 -35.29
CA THR A 367 21.98 -47.87 -36.63
C THR A 367 22.33 -49.02 -37.57
N HIS A 368 21.35 -49.60 -38.27
CA HIS A 368 21.58 -50.12 -39.61
C HIS A 368 20.30 -50.14 -40.46
N THR A 369 20.32 -49.29 -41.49
CA THR A 369 19.85 -49.52 -42.87
C THR A 369 18.38 -49.85 -43.19
N SER A 370 17.75 -48.90 -43.88
CA SER A 370 16.96 -49.03 -45.12
C SER A 370 16.01 -50.23 -45.28
N LYS A 371 14.70 -49.96 -45.31
CA LYS A 371 13.78 -50.30 -46.42
C LYS A 371 12.35 -49.76 -46.16
N LYS A 372 11.85 -48.93 -47.08
CA LYS A 372 10.41 -48.79 -47.41
C LYS A 372 9.84 -50.16 -47.86
N PRO A 373 8.53 -50.35 -48.15
CA PRO A 373 7.28 -49.67 -47.73
C PRO A 373 6.24 -50.71 -47.21
N LYS A 374 5.03 -50.29 -46.79
CA LYS A 374 3.74 -50.72 -47.39
C LYS A 374 2.51 -50.18 -46.65
N LEU A 375 1.55 -49.83 -47.50
CA LEU A 375 0.14 -49.52 -47.30
C LEU A 375 -0.67 -50.75 -46.83
N PHE A 376 -1.99 -50.53 -46.67
CA PHE A 376 -3.10 -51.44 -46.34
C PHE A 376 -3.41 -51.50 -44.83
N VAL A 377 -4.61 -51.16 -44.35
CA VAL A 377 -5.96 -51.08 -44.95
C VAL A 377 -6.66 -49.80 -44.51
#